data_AF-A0A836EZL1-F1
#
_entry.id   AF-A0A836EZL1-F1
#
_cell.length_a   1.000
_cell.length_b   1.000
_cell.length_c   1.000
_cell.angle_alpha   90.00
_cell.angle_beta   90.00
_cell.angle_gamma   90.00
#
_symmetry.space_group_name_H-M   'P 1'
#
loop_
_entity.id
_entity.type
_entity.pdbx_description
1 polymer ?
#
loop_
_entity_poly.entity_id
_entity_poly.type
_entity_poly.pdbx_seq_one_letter_code
_entity_poly.pdbx_strand_id
1 'polypeptide(L)'
;YERFKSGREAVEDDARLGRPSTSKTDENVDEIRKLLIENRKLTIREIAETTNISFGSVQSILREDLGLILHDDNAPSHNALIIREFLVKNNTNTIQ
;
A
#
# COMPACT_ATOMS: atom_id res chain seq x y z
N TYR A 1 -13.10 40.21 -2.82
CA TYR A 1 -13.23 41.12 -1.66
C TYR A 1 -14.37 40.71 -0.72
N GLU A 2 -15.40 39.98 -1.19
CA GLU A 2 -16.48 39.45 -0.33
C GLU A 2 -16.00 38.59 0.85
N ARG A 3 -15.02 37.69 0.63
CA ARG A 3 -14.47 36.84 1.71
C ARG A 3 -13.77 37.60 2.85
N PHE A 4 -13.20 38.78 2.55
CA PHE A 4 -12.55 39.65 3.53
C PHE A 4 -13.59 40.54 4.23
N LYS A 5 -14.58 41.06 3.48
CA LYS A 5 -15.72 41.80 4.05
C LYS A 5 -16.57 40.94 4.99
N SER A 6 -16.64 39.63 4.77
CA SER A 6 -17.41 38.70 5.62
C SER A 6 -16.69 38.30 6.91
N GLY A 7 -15.55 38.91 7.24
CA GLY A 7 -14.87 38.70 8.53
C GLY A 7 -14.20 37.34 8.69
N ARG A 8 -13.84 36.65 7.60
CA ARG A 8 -13.07 35.40 7.71
C ARG A 8 -11.64 35.74 8.16
N GLU A 9 -11.30 35.36 9.38
CA GLU A 9 -9.95 35.54 9.97
C GLU A 9 -9.03 34.32 9.75
N ALA A 10 -9.58 33.19 9.29
CA ALA A 10 -8.82 31.98 9.02
C ALA A 10 -7.92 32.14 7.79
N VAL A 11 -6.61 31.94 7.99
CA VAL A 11 -5.58 31.95 6.94
C VAL A 11 -5.47 30.60 6.22
N GLU A 12 -6.02 29.54 6.82
CA GLU A 12 -5.98 28.19 6.27
C GLU A 12 -6.79 28.07 4.99
N ASP A 13 -6.28 27.23 4.08
CA ASP A 13 -6.96 26.93 2.82
C ASP A 13 -8.25 26.15 3.05
N ASP A 14 -9.29 26.49 2.29
CA ASP A 14 -10.50 25.67 2.22
C ASP A 14 -10.15 24.28 1.68
N ALA A 15 -10.92 23.26 2.10
CA ALA A 15 -10.74 21.89 1.64
C ALA A 15 -10.70 21.84 0.10
N ARG A 16 -9.55 21.44 -0.45
CA ARG A 16 -9.37 21.30 -1.89
C ARG A 16 -9.87 19.93 -2.30
N LEU A 17 -10.84 19.88 -3.21
CA LEU A 17 -11.19 18.65 -3.92
C LEU A 17 -10.04 18.31 -4.85
N GLY A 18 -9.18 17.37 -4.43
CA GLY A 18 -8.11 16.84 -5.27
C GLY A 18 -8.66 16.11 -6.50
N ARG A 19 -7.80 15.75 -7.44
CA ARG A 19 -8.20 14.93 -8.59
C ARG A 19 -8.59 13.53 -8.09
N PRO A 20 -9.85 13.08 -8.28
CA PRO A 20 -10.19 11.71 -7.97
C PRO A 20 -9.37 10.77 -8.85
N SER A 21 -8.76 9.75 -8.24
CA SER A 21 -8.09 8.72 -9.02
C SER A 21 -9.15 7.92 -9.74
N THR A 22 -9.06 7.81 -11.06
CA THR A 22 -10.00 7.01 -11.88
C THR A 22 -9.95 5.52 -11.54
N SER A 23 -8.90 5.08 -10.85
CA SER A 23 -8.70 3.69 -10.44
C SER A 23 -9.29 3.36 -9.06
N LYS A 24 -9.66 4.37 -8.26
CA LYS A 24 -10.18 4.21 -6.89
C LYS A 24 -11.70 4.33 -6.89
N THR A 25 -12.37 3.46 -7.63
CA THR A 25 -13.83 3.36 -7.54
C THR A 25 -14.21 2.43 -6.39
N ASP A 26 -15.40 2.61 -5.82
CA ASP A 26 -15.87 1.79 -4.70
C ASP A 26 -15.90 0.29 -5.07
N GLU A 27 -16.19 -0.04 -6.34
CA GLU A 27 -16.19 -1.42 -6.84
C GLU A 27 -14.79 -2.05 -6.76
N ASN A 28 -13.75 -1.30 -7.15
CA ASN A 28 -12.37 -1.77 -7.11
C ASN A 28 -11.90 -1.96 -5.65
N VAL A 29 -12.33 -1.08 -4.75
CA VAL A 29 -12.02 -1.19 -3.32
C VAL A 29 -12.65 -2.45 -2.73
N ASP A 30 -13.91 -2.73 -3.06
CA ASP A 30 -14.62 -3.91 -2.59
C ASP A 30 -14.06 -5.21 -3.17
N GLU A 31 -13.65 -5.21 -4.44
CA GLU A 31 -12.99 -6.35 -5.06
C GLU A 31 -11.67 -6.70 -4.36
N ILE A 32 -10.82 -5.69 -4.11
CA ILE A 32 -9.56 -5.88 -3.38
C ILE A 32 -9.82 -6.38 -1.95
N ARG A 33 -10.84 -5.83 -1.26
CA ARG A 33 -11.26 -6.31 0.08
C ARG A 33 -11.62 -7.79 0.04
N LYS A 34 -12.39 -8.21 -0.97
CA LYS A 34 -12.81 -9.60 -1.12
C LYS A 34 -11.61 -10.53 -1.34
N LEU A 35 -10.70 -10.18 -2.24
CA LEU A 35 -9.47 -10.95 -2.49
C LEU A 35 -8.64 -11.13 -1.21
N LEU A 36 -8.52 -10.09 -0.39
CA LEU A 36 -7.80 -10.17 0.88
C LEU A 36 -8.51 -11.03 1.94
N ILE A 37 -9.84 -11.04 1.95
CA ILE A 37 -10.62 -11.90 2.85
C ILE A 37 -10.43 -13.37 2.45
N GLU A 38 -10.43 -13.66 1.14
CA GLU A 38 -10.24 -15.00 0.61
C GLU A 38 -8.79 -15.49 0.80
N ASN A 39 -7.80 -14.63 0.56
CA ASN A 39 -6.39 -14.96 0.75
C ASN A 39 -5.57 -13.75 1.24
N ARG A 40 -5.29 -13.71 2.54
CA ARG A 40 -4.49 -12.65 3.19
C ARG A 40 -3.01 -12.65 2.84
N LYS A 41 -2.51 -13.69 2.16
CA LYS A 41 -1.10 -13.80 1.73
C LYS A 41 -0.87 -13.22 0.34
N LEU A 42 -1.91 -12.71 -0.31
CA LEU A 42 -1.77 -12.09 -1.61
C LEU A 42 -0.89 -10.85 -1.55
N THR A 43 -0.14 -10.68 -2.60
CA THR A 43 0.82 -9.60 -2.72
C THR A 43 0.25 -8.45 -3.52
N ILE A 44 0.83 -7.25 -3.41
CA ILE A 44 0.33 -6.09 -4.18
C ILE A 44 0.38 -6.39 -5.69
N ARG A 45 1.38 -7.15 -6.15
CA ARG A 45 1.52 -7.52 -7.55
C ARG A 45 0.45 -8.52 -8.00
N GLU A 46 0.19 -9.56 -7.20
CA GLU A 46 -0.86 -10.54 -7.50
C GLU A 46 -2.25 -9.88 -7.52
N ILE A 47 -2.52 -8.96 -6.59
CA ILE A 47 -3.79 -8.22 -6.55
C ILE A 47 -3.91 -7.32 -7.79
N ALA A 48 -2.85 -6.62 -8.18
CA ALA A 48 -2.83 -5.78 -9.37
C ALA A 48 -3.07 -6.58 -10.66
N GLU A 49 -2.43 -7.75 -10.79
CA GLU A 49 -2.62 -8.67 -11.91
C GLU A 49 -4.06 -9.22 -11.97
N THR A 50 -4.66 -9.52 -10.80
CA THR A 50 -6.02 -10.08 -10.72
C THR A 50 -7.10 -9.04 -11.03
N THR A 51 -6.98 -7.84 -10.45
CA THR A 51 -7.96 -6.76 -10.58
C THR A 51 -7.75 -5.90 -11.85
N ASN A 52 -6.64 -6.12 -12.57
CA ASN A 52 -6.21 -5.30 -13.70
C ASN A 52 -6.08 -3.80 -13.35
N ILE A 53 -5.73 -3.52 -12.09
CA ILE A 53 -5.49 -2.18 -11.56
C ILE A 53 -3.99 -1.94 -11.49
N SER A 54 -3.54 -0.69 -11.72
CA SER A 54 -2.12 -0.39 -11.58
C SER A 54 -1.62 -0.62 -10.16
N PHE A 55 -0.41 -1.17 -10.03
CA PHE A 55 0.26 -1.43 -8.75
C PHE A 55 0.16 -0.25 -7.76
N GLY A 56 0.48 0.97 -8.21
CA GLY A 56 0.42 2.15 -7.35
C GLY A 56 -1.00 2.50 -6.89
N SER A 57 -2.01 2.18 -7.69
CA SER A 57 -3.41 2.38 -7.27
C SER A 57 -3.82 1.34 -6.23
N VAL A 58 -3.44 0.06 -6.40
CA VAL A 58 -3.65 -0.98 -5.38
C VAL A 58 -2.96 -0.61 -4.08
N GLN A 59 -1.69 -0.19 -4.14
CA GLN A 59 -0.94 0.27 -2.97
C GLN A 59 -1.64 1.44 -2.26
N SER A 60 -2.16 2.40 -3.03
CA SER A 60 -2.90 3.53 -2.48
C SER A 60 -4.21 3.09 -1.82
N ILE A 61 -4.98 2.20 -2.45
CA ILE A 61 -6.24 1.66 -1.91
C ILE A 61 -5.98 0.92 -0.60
N LEU A 62 -4.98 0.04 -0.57
CA LEU A 62 -4.59 -0.68 0.63
C LEU A 62 -4.27 0.29 1.77
N ARG A 63 -3.45 1.32 1.51
CA ARG A 63 -2.99 2.25 2.54
C ARG A 63 -4.05 3.25 2.99
N GLU A 64 -4.77 3.86 2.06
CA GLU A 64 -5.65 5.01 2.33
C GLU A 64 -7.09 4.57 2.61
N ASP A 65 -7.61 3.58 1.87
CA ASP A 65 -9.01 3.16 1.96
C ASP A 65 -9.21 1.94 2.88
N LEU A 66 -8.19 1.07 3.00
CA LEU A 66 -8.24 -0.14 3.84
C LEU A 66 -7.39 -0.05 5.12
N GLY A 67 -6.46 0.91 5.20
CA GLY A 67 -5.54 1.04 6.33
C GLY A 67 -4.57 -0.14 6.49
N LEU A 68 -4.29 -0.86 5.41
CA LEU A 68 -3.42 -2.03 5.37
C LEU A 68 -2.05 -1.68 4.77
N ILE A 69 -1.00 -2.26 5.36
CA ILE A 69 0.36 -2.20 4.83
C ILE A 69 0.74 -3.62 4.41
N LEU A 70 0.61 -3.91 3.11
CA LEU A 70 1.20 -5.11 2.54
C LEU A 70 2.66 -4.80 2.16
N HIS A 71 3.55 -5.72 2.52
CA HIS A 71 4.95 -5.62 2.09
C HIS A 71 5.06 -6.04 0.62
N ASP A 72 5.90 -5.33 -0.13
CA ASP A 72 6.28 -5.74 -1.47
C ASP A 72 7.11 -7.03 -1.41
N ASP A 73 6.86 -7.95 -2.34
CA ASP A 73 7.45 -9.31 -2.44
C ASP A 73 8.97 -9.35 -2.64
N ASN A 74 9.65 -8.23 -2.47
CA ASN A 74 11.06 -8.11 -2.73
C ASN A 74 11.83 -7.40 -1.61
N ALA A 75 11.26 -7.28 -0.40
CA ALA A 75 12.09 -7.04 0.78
C ALA A 75 12.82 -8.37 1.10
N PRO A 76 14.15 -8.48 0.89
CA PRO A 76 14.86 -9.67 1.29
C PRO A 76 14.63 -9.85 2.79
N SER A 77 14.18 -11.02 3.25
CA SER A 77 14.32 -11.36 4.67
C SER A 77 15.81 -11.14 4.99
N HIS A 78 16.14 -10.24 5.92
CA HIS A 78 17.51 -9.83 6.21
C HIS A 78 18.36 -10.99 6.77
N ASN A 79 18.67 -11.98 5.95
CA ASN A 79 19.80 -12.88 6.13
C ASN A 79 21.00 -12.13 5.57
N ALA A 80 21.51 -11.17 6.36
CA ALA A 80 22.73 -10.44 6.02
C ALA A 80 23.83 -11.42 5.60
N LEU A 81 24.62 -11.07 4.59
CA LEU A 81 25.72 -11.92 4.08
C LEU A 81 26.62 -12.42 5.23
N ILE A 82 26.83 -11.57 6.24
CA ILE A 82 27.55 -11.86 7.48
C ILE A 82 26.93 -13.04 8.25
N ILE A 83 25.60 -13.09 8.37
CA ILE A 83 24.90 -14.19 9.05
C ILE A 83 25.02 -15.47 8.23
N ARG A 84 24.90 -15.40 6.90
CA ARG A 84 25.09 -16.55 6.01
C ARG A 84 26.51 -17.11 6.12
N GLU A 85 27.52 -16.25 6.06
CA GLU A 85 28.93 -16.62 6.20
C GLU A 85 29.23 -17.22 7.58
N PHE A 86 28.67 -16.64 8.65
CA PHE A 86 28.80 -17.17 10.00
C PHE A 86 28.18 -18.57 10.14
N LEU A 87 26.97 -18.79 9.63
CA LEU A 87 26.29 -20.08 9.72
C LEU A 87 26.99 -21.16 8.86
N VAL A 88 27.48 -20.79 7.67
CA VAL A 88 28.30 -21.68 6.82
C VAL A 88 29.61 -22.04 7.51
N LYS A 89 30.29 -21.05 8.14
CA LYS A 89 31.53 -21.28 8.90
C LYS A 89 31.32 -22.20 10.11
N ASN A 90 30.12 -22.21 10.68
CA ASN A 90 29.77 -23.04 11.84
C ASN A 90 28.98 -24.32 11.47
N ASN A 91 28.89 -24.69 10.20
CA ASN A 91 28.28 -25.94 9.72
C ASN A 91 26.80 -26.15 10.13
N THR A 92 26.05 -25.07 10.37
CA THR A 92 24.63 -25.15 10.75
C THR A 92 23.76 -25.08 9.49
N ASN A 93 23.09 -26.17 9.14
CA ASN A 93 22.16 -26.23 8.02
C ASN A 93 20.86 -25.49 8.37
N THR A 94 20.60 -24.36 7.73
CA THR A 94 19.26 -23.75 7.72
C THR A 94 18.35 -24.61 6.85
N ILE A 95 17.33 -25.21 7.46
CA ILE A 95 16.25 -25.93 6.78
C ILE A 95 15.55 -24.94 5.84
N GLN A 96 15.52 -25.24 4.54
CA GLN A 96 14.79 -24.48 3.52
C GLN A 96 13.28 -24.60 3.72
#